data_AF-A0A4Q1T9W8-F1
#
_entry.id   AF-A0A4Q1T9W8-F1
#
_cell.length_a   1.000
_cell.length_b   1.000
_cell.length_c   1.000
_cell.angle_alpha   90.00
_cell.angle_beta   90.00
_cell.angle_gamma   90.00
#
_symmetry.space_group_name_H-M   'P 1'
#
loop_
_entity.id
_entity.type
_entity.pdbx_description
1 polymer ?
#
loop_
_entity_poly.entity_id
_entity_poly.type
_entity_poly.pdbx_seq_one_letter_code
_entity_poly.pdbx_strand_id
1 'polypeptide(L)'
;MYIHEITDVSIKDYDPNLEVASVQFYIKDLRRGFIANFRLKEKHWEYIAIQPLALSGERLINQFGDPPEIVEYINSVSELIIKQIWNKFPEIKKNLGNLSNDFMYIHYEF
;
A
#
# COMPACT_ATOMS: atom_id res chain seq x y z
N MET A 1 14.20 -16.17 7.94
CA MET A 1 13.10 -15.86 7.00
C MET A 1 13.68 -14.94 5.93
N TYR A 2 13.56 -15.29 4.65
CA TYR A 2 14.12 -14.49 3.56
C TYR A 2 13.23 -13.26 3.34
N ILE A 3 13.85 -12.09 3.26
CA ILE A 3 13.15 -10.82 3.09
C ILE A 3 13.27 -10.43 1.62
N HIS A 4 12.15 -10.45 0.90
CA HIS A 4 12.12 -10.11 -0.51
C HIS A 4 12.44 -8.63 -0.75
N GLU A 5 13.18 -8.34 -1.83
CA GLU A 5 13.61 -6.98 -2.15
C GLU A 5 12.44 -6.15 -2.70
N ILE A 6 12.05 -5.10 -1.98
CA ILE A 6 11.06 -4.09 -2.40
C ILE A 6 11.81 -2.93 -3.06
N THR A 7 11.47 -2.56 -4.29
CA THR A 7 12.34 -1.69 -5.12
C THR A 7 11.71 -0.43 -5.73
N ASP A 8 10.39 -0.25 -5.72
CA ASP A 8 9.76 0.96 -6.30
C ASP A 8 8.50 1.34 -5.52
N VAL A 9 8.63 2.09 -4.43
CA VAL A 9 7.51 2.45 -3.56
C VAL A 9 7.02 3.87 -3.84
N SER A 10 5.71 4.04 -4.04
CA SER A 10 5.09 5.35 -4.23
C SER A 10 3.64 5.38 -3.76
N ILE A 11 3.16 6.53 -3.30
CA ILE A 11 1.73 6.76 -3.07
C ILE A 11 1.07 7.04 -4.43
N LYS A 12 -0.01 6.35 -4.75
CA LYS A 12 -0.71 6.46 -6.05
C LYS A 12 -2.02 7.23 -5.96
N ASP A 13 -2.81 6.94 -4.94
CA ASP A 13 -4.13 7.51 -4.77
C ASP A 13 -4.34 7.87 -3.30
N TYR A 14 -5.10 8.95 -3.07
CA TYR A 14 -5.64 9.30 -1.76
C TYR A 14 -7.08 9.73 -1.96
N ASP A 15 -8.00 9.00 -1.33
CA ASP A 15 -9.41 9.36 -1.24
C ASP A 15 -9.63 10.09 0.10
N PRO A 16 -9.82 11.42 0.07
CA PRO A 16 -10.04 12.20 1.28
C PRO A 16 -11.38 11.92 1.94
N ASN A 17 -12.40 11.48 1.21
CA ASN A 17 -13.73 11.21 1.77
C ASN A 17 -13.75 9.91 2.58
N LEU A 18 -12.92 8.96 2.16
CA LEU A 18 -12.78 7.66 2.83
C LEU A 18 -11.56 7.61 3.77
N GLU A 19 -10.75 8.67 3.77
CA GLU A 19 -9.45 8.76 4.41
C GLU A 19 -8.56 7.55 4.10
N VAL A 20 -8.58 7.11 2.83
CA VAL A 20 -7.83 5.94 2.36
C VAL A 20 -6.72 6.39 1.41
N ALA A 21 -5.50 5.89 1.63
CA ALA A 21 -4.36 6.09 0.74
C ALA A 21 -3.84 4.76 0.21
N SER A 22 -3.46 4.75 -1.06
CA SER A 22 -2.89 3.59 -1.75
C SER A 22 -1.39 3.78 -1.95
N VAL A 23 -0.59 2.86 -1.39
CA VAL A 23 0.85 2.80 -1.63
C VAL A 23 1.14 1.63 -2.57
N GLN A 24 1.61 1.94 -3.77
CA GLN A 24 2.08 0.94 -4.71
C GLN A 24 3.56 0.62 -4.43
N PHE A 25 3.91 -0.66 -4.54
CA PHE A 25 5.28 -1.13 -4.44
C PHE A 25 5.55 -2.33 -5.36
N TYR A 26 6.83 -2.61 -5.66
CA TYR A 26 7.24 -3.76 -6.46
C TYR A 26 8.09 -4.72 -5.64
N ILE A 27 7.74 -6.01 -5.65
CA ILE A 27 8.57 -7.08 -5.08
C ILE A 27 9.34 -7.75 -6.21
N LYS A 28 10.67 -7.56 -6.21
CA LYS A 28 11.55 -7.96 -7.31
C LYS A 28 11.60 -9.47 -7.54
N ASP A 29 11.66 -10.25 -6.46
CA ASP A 29 11.72 -11.72 -6.55
C ASP A 29 10.44 -12.34 -7.13
N LEU A 30 9.29 -11.73 -6.81
CA LEU A 30 7.99 -12.11 -7.37
C LEU A 30 7.75 -11.51 -8.76
N ARG A 31 8.63 -10.60 -9.18
CA ARG A 31 8.52 -9.80 -10.40
C ARG A 31 7.15 -9.12 -10.56
N ARG A 32 6.54 -8.71 -9.44
CA ARG A 32 5.14 -8.27 -9.41
C ARG A 32 4.96 -7.00 -8.58
N GLY A 33 4.08 -6.13 -9.07
CA GLY A 33 3.62 -4.94 -8.37
C GLY A 33 2.46 -5.26 -7.44
N PHE A 34 2.34 -4.48 -6.37
CA PHE A 34 1.31 -4.61 -5.35
C PHE A 34 0.84 -3.22 -4.90
N ILE A 35 -0.37 -3.15 -4.36
CA ILE A 35 -0.93 -1.98 -3.69
C ILE A 35 -1.23 -2.37 -2.26
N ALA A 36 -0.68 -1.61 -1.29
CA ALA A 36 -1.12 -1.61 0.09
C ALA A 36 -2.07 -0.44 0.31
N ASN A 37 -3.26 -0.73 0.85
CA ASN A 37 -4.22 0.28 1.25
C ASN A 37 -4.04 0.63 2.73
N PHE A 38 -4.01 1.92 3.03
CA PHE A 38 -3.97 2.48 4.37
C PHE A 38 -5.24 3.26 4.62
N ARG A 39 -5.77 3.18 5.84
CA ARG A 39 -6.85 4.05 6.32
C ARG A 39 -6.36 4.87 7.49
N LEU A 40 -6.67 6.15 7.49
CA LEU A 40 -6.48 6.99 8.65
C LEU A 40 -7.54 6.63 9.71
N LYS A 41 -7.10 6.32 10.92
CA LYS A 41 -7.97 6.17 12.10
C LYS A 41 -7.31 6.89 13.26
N GLU A 42 -8.06 7.75 13.95
CA GLU A 42 -7.59 8.43 15.17
C GLU A 42 -6.19 9.05 15.02
N LYS A 43 -5.90 9.66 13.85
CA LYS A 43 -4.62 10.29 13.47
C LYS A 43 -3.46 9.32 13.20
N HIS A 44 -3.73 8.03 13.06
CA HIS A 44 -2.75 7.01 12.69
C HIS A 44 -3.16 6.29 11.40
N TRP A 45 -2.19 6.04 10.53
CA TRP A 45 -2.42 5.25 9.33
C TRP A 45 -2.31 3.77 9.64
N GLU A 46 -3.42 3.05 9.46
CA GLU A 46 -3.50 1.61 9.61
C GLU A 46 -3.51 0.93 8.24
N TYR A 47 -2.67 -0.10 8.10
CA TYR A 47 -2.72 -0.99 6.96
C TYR A 47 -4.03 -1.82 6.96
N ILE A 48 -4.67 -1.94 5.80
CA ILE A 48 -5.90 -2.73 5.64
C ILE A 48 -5.64 -4.01 4.85
N ALA A 49 -5.12 -3.88 3.62
CA ALA A 49 -4.96 -4.99 2.68
C ALA A 49 -3.90 -4.70 1.63
N ILE A 50 -3.09 -5.71 1.29
CA ILE A 50 -2.17 -5.74 0.15
C ILE A 50 -2.86 -6.55 -0.93
N GLN A 51 -2.92 -6.00 -2.13
CA GLN A 51 -3.45 -6.66 -3.30
C GLN A 51 -2.41 -6.61 -4.42
N PRO A 52 -2.31 -7.64 -5.27
CA PRO A 52 -1.47 -7.58 -6.46
C PRO A 52 -1.99 -6.51 -7.42
N LEU A 53 -1.07 -5.82 -8.09
CA LEU A 53 -1.42 -4.87 -9.13
C LEU A 53 -1.90 -5.65 -10.36
N ALA A 54 -3.05 -5.26 -10.91
CA ALA A 54 -3.52 -5.77 -12.20
C ALA A 54 -2.46 -5.50 -13.28
N LEU A 55 -2.01 -6.55 -13.97
CA LEU A 55 -1.09 -6.40 -15.11
C LEU A 55 -1.87 -5.82 -16.29
N SER A 56 -1.51 -4.61 -16.72
CA SER A 56 -2.07 -4.02 -17.94
C SER A 56 -1.65 -4.86 -19.16
N GLY A 57 -2.55 -5.73 -19.64
CA GLY A 57 -2.30 -6.60 -20.79
C GLY A 57 -2.79 -8.05 -20.60
N GLU A 58 -3.00 -8.50 -19.36
CA GLU A 58 -3.51 -9.84 -19.09
C GLU A 58 -5.01 -9.78 -18.79
N ARG A 59 -5.84 -9.80 -19.85
CA ARG A 59 -7.31 -9.94 -19.71
C ARG A 59 -7.73 -11.13 -18.83
N LEU A 60 -6.88 -12.14 -18.70
CA LEU A 60 -7.14 -13.38 -17.98
C LEU A 60 -7.01 -13.24 -16.45
N ILE A 61 -5.97 -12.57 -15.91
CA ILE A 61 -5.86 -12.39 -14.44
C ILE A 61 -6.98 -11.50 -13.92
N ASN A 62 -7.35 -10.45 -14.66
CA ASN A 62 -8.47 -9.59 -14.27
C ASN A 62 -9.83 -10.33 -14.29
N GLN A 63 -9.96 -11.45 -15.00
CA GLN A 63 -11.18 -12.27 -15.06
C GLN A 63 -11.20 -13.44 -14.07
N PHE A 64 -10.02 -13.98 -13.70
CA PHE A 64 -9.90 -15.17 -12.84
C PHE A 64 -9.29 -14.90 -11.46
N GLY A 65 -8.87 -13.67 -11.18
CA GLY A 65 -8.20 -13.29 -9.94
C GLY A 65 -6.71 -13.65 -9.93
N ASP A 66 -6.02 -13.24 -8.87
CA ASP A 66 -4.64 -13.68 -8.63
C ASP A 66 -4.59 -15.15 -8.22
N PRO A 67 -3.52 -15.88 -8.57
CA PRO A 67 -3.31 -17.24 -8.08
C PRO A 67 -3.43 -17.30 -6.55
N PRO A 68 -4.18 -18.27 -5.98
CA PRO A 68 -4.37 -18.39 -4.53
C PRO A 68 -3.06 -18.39 -3.75
N GLU A 69 -2.01 -19.00 -4.29
CA GLU A 69 -0.69 -19.11 -3.67
C GLU A 69 -0.04 -17.72 -3.45
N ILE A 70 -0.24 -16.78 -4.38
CA ILE A 70 0.29 -15.41 -4.24
C ILE A 70 -0.47 -14.67 -3.14
N VAL A 71 -1.80 -14.84 -3.08
CA VAL A 71 -2.64 -14.20 -2.06
C VAL A 71 -2.31 -14.74 -0.68
N GLU A 72 -2.23 -16.06 -0.52
CA GLU A 72 -1.84 -16.73 0.73
C GLU A 72 -0.44 -16.31 1.18
N TYR A 73 0.51 -16.31 0.24
CA TYR A 73 1.87 -15.87 0.50
C TYR A 73 1.88 -14.42 1.02
N ILE A 74 1.25 -13.48 0.32
CA ILE A 74 1.23 -12.07 0.71
C ILE A 74 0.57 -11.87 2.07
N ASN A 75 -0.55 -12.54 2.33
CA ASN A 75 -1.21 -12.48 3.63
C ASN A 75 -0.26 -12.94 4.74
N SER A 76 0.50 -14.01 4.53
CA SER A 76 1.45 -14.56 5.51
C SER A 76 2.65 -13.63 5.82
N VAL A 77 3.02 -12.73 4.90
CA VAL A 77 4.16 -11.81 5.06
C VAL A 77 3.79 -10.33 5.08
N SER A 78 2.49 -10.01 5.11
CA SER A 78 1.98 -8.64 5.01
C SER A 78 2.61 -7.69 6.03
N GLU A 79 2.59 -8.04 7.32
CA GLU A 79 3.22 -7.25 8.39
C GLU A 79 4.71 -6.98 8.15
N LEU A 80 5.44 -7.95 7.60
CA LEU A 80 6.87 -7.80 7.29
C LEU A 80 7.09 -6.87 6.09
N ILE A 81 6.21 -6.92 5.09
CA ILE A 81 6.22 -5.99 3.95
C ILE A 81 5.99 -4.57 4.44
N ILE A 82 4.94 -4.34 5.23
CA ILE A 82 4.57 -3.04 5.81
C ILE A 82 5.73 -2.48 6.64
N LYS A 83 6.29 -3.28 7.56
CA LYS A 83 7.44 -2.87 8.37
C LYS A 83 8.65 -2.49 7.51
N GLN A 84 8.92 -3.24 6.45
CA GLN A 84 10.02 -2.93 5.55
C GLN A 84 9.80 -1.63 4.79
N ILE A 85 8.59 -1.40 4.30
CA ILE A 85 8.29 -0.15 3.60
C ILE A 85 8.55 1.03 4.54
N TRP A 86 8.16 0.94 5.83
CA TRP A 86 8.33 2.09 6.74
C TRP A 86 9.80 2.33 7.09
N ASN A 87 10.57 1.25 7.19
CA ASN A 87 11.98 1.32 7.56
C ASN A 87 12.87 1.75 6.39
N LYS A 88 12.58 1.28 5.17
CA LYS A 88 13.38 1.57 3.97
C LYS A 88 12.94 2.83 3.25
N PHE A 89 11.66 3.18 3.32
CA PHE A 89 11.05 4.33 2.64
C PHE A 89 10.32 5.22 3.65
N PRO A 90 11.04 5.81 4.64
CA PRO A 90 10.44 6.64 5.68
C PRO A 90 9.67 7.86 5.13
N GLU A 91 10.00 8.31 3.92
CA GLU A 91 9.27 9.33 3.18
C GLU A 91 7.81 8.96 2.92
N ILE A 92 7.48 7.68 2.75
CA ILE A 92 6.09 7.22 2.59
C ILE A 92 5.31 7.50 3.87
N LYS A 93 5.88 7.16 5.03
CA LYS A 93 5.28 7.44 6.34
C LYS A 93 5.12 8.95 6.56
N LYS A 94 6.10 9.75 6.17
CA LYS A 94 6.03 11.21 6.25
C LYS A 94 4.94 11.79 5.34
N ASN A 95 4.87 11.33 4.10
CA ASN A 95 3.89 11.81 3.12
C ASN A 95 2.46 11.43 3.52
N LEU A 96 2.24 10.22 4.03
CA LEU A 96 0.97 9.84 4.65
C LEU A 96 0.64 10.76 5.84
N GLY A 97 1.61 11.07 6.70
CA GLY A 97 1.43 12.03 7.80
C GLY A 97 1.07 13.45 7.32
N ASN A 98 1.61 13.90 6.19
CA ASN A 98 1.24 15.19 5.59
C ASN A 98 -0.20 15.17 5.07
N LEU A 99 -0.62 14.08 4.41
CA LEU A 99 -2.00 13.92 3.94
C LEU A 99 -3.01 14.01 5.10
N SER A 100 -2.65 13.52 6.29
CA SER A 100 -3.48 13.70 7.49
C SER A 100 -3.46 15.12 8.09
N ASN A 101 -2.38 15.89 7.88
CA ASN A 101 -2.23 17.24 8.44
C ASN A 101 -2.89 18.31 7.55
N ASP A 102 -2.88 18.14 6.23
CA ASP A 102 -3.59 19.04 5.30
C ASP A 102 -5.10 19.07 5.62
N PHE A 103 -5.65 18.01 6.23
CA PHE A 103 -7.02 17.97 6.72
C PHE A 103 -7.26 18.70 8.05
N MET A 104 -6.26 18.80 8.95
CA MET A 104 -6.42 19.57 10.19
C MET A 104 -6.56 21.07 9.92
N TYR A 105 -6.05 21.57 8.80
CA TYR A 105 -6.15 22.99 8.44
C TYR A 105 -7.45 23.34 7.72
N ILE A 106 -8.12 22.39 7.06
CA ILE A 106 -9.38 22.65 6.34
C ILE A 106 -10.58 22.75 7.32
N HIS A 107 -10.49 22.16 8.52
CA HIS A 107 -11.56 22.16 9.52
C HIS A 107 -11.47 23.23 10.62
N TYR A 108 -10.56 24.21 10.49
CA TYR A 108 -10.43 25.35 11.42
C TYR A 108 -10.69 26.73 10.79
N GLU A 109 -11.31 26.79 9.61
CA GLU A 109 -12.00 28.00 9.18
C GLU A 109 -13.51 27.76 9.27
N PHE A 110 -14.13 28.28 10.34
CA PHE A 110 -15.46 28.91 10.47
C PHE A 110 -15.99 28.83 11.90
#